data_AF-A0A924AZW3-F1
#
_entry.id   AF-A0A924AZW3-F1
#
_cell.length_a   1.000
_cell.length_b   1.000
_cell.length_c   1.000
_cell.angle_alpha   90.00
_cell.angle_beta   90.00
_cell.angle_gamma   90.00
#
_symmetry.space_group_name_H-M   'P 1'
#
loop_
_entity.id
_entity.type
_entity.pdbx_description
1 polymer ?
#
loop_
_entity_poly.entity_id
_entity_poly.type
_entity_poly.pdbx_seq_one_letter_code
_entity_poly.pdbx_strand_id
1 'polypeptide(L)' 'MRAKSLRVRRTKLRCSQYAVAKIAGISRNRLSLIECNYVTATGEELEKLQIALNEIEEGIRKSPFFKRGLNA' A
#
# COMPACT_ATOMS: atom_id res chain seq x y z
N MET A 1 -8.10 -10.21 2.00
CA MET A 1 -7.61 -9.41 0.86
C MET A 1 -6.74 -10.30 -0.04
N ARG A 2 -6.80 -10.17 -1.38
CA ARG A 2 -5.96 -10.96 -2.32
C ARG A 2 -4.79 -10.13 -2.84
N ALA A 3 -3.72 -10.76 -3.33
CA ALA A 3 -2.53 -10.07 -3.87
C ALA A 3 -2.86 -9.09 -5.02
N LYS A 4 -3.76 -9.44 -5.95
CA LYS A 4 -4.23 -8.53 -7.00
C LYS A 4 -4.90 -7.26 -6.44
N SER A 5 -5.62 -7.36 -5.32
CA SER A 5 -6.23 -6.19 -4.66
C SER A 5 -5.23 -5.28 -3.95
N LEU A 6 -4.10 -5.82 -3.47
CA LEU A 6 -3.02 -5.01 -2.87
C LEU A 6 -2.40 -4.06 -3.88
N ARG A 7 -1.94 -4.59 -5.02
CA ARG A 7 -1.32 -3.79 -6.09
C ARG A 7 -2.26 -2.70 -6.59
N VAL A 8 -3.52 -3.05 -6.87
CA VAL A 8 -4.53 -2.09 -7.34
C VAL A 8 -4.73 -0.96 -6.34
N ARG A 9 -4.88 -1.29 -5.06
CA ARG A 9 -5.09 -0.28 -4.01
C ARG A 9 -3.87 0.62 -3.85
N ARG A 10 -2.67 0.05 -3.81
CA ARG A 10 -1.41 0.81 -3.80
C ARG A 10 -1.30 1.77 -4.99
N THR A 11 -1.62 1.30 -6.20
CA THR A 11 -1.58 2.16 -7.40
C THR A 11 -2.60 3.29 -7.37
N LYS A 12 -3.81 3.05 -6.82
CA LYS A 12 -4.83 4.09 -6.63
C LYS A 12 -4.35 5.17 -5.67
N LEU A 13 -3.67 4.78 -4.60
CA LEU A 13 -3.06 5.69 -3.64
C LEU A 13 -1.78 6.37 -4.17
N ARG A 14 -1.34 6.04 -5.39
CA ARG A 14 -0.09 6.52 -6.00
C ARG A 14 1.14 6.37 -5.09
N CYS A 15 1.14 5.36 -4.22
CA CYS A 15 2.23 5.14 -3.28
C CYS A 15 3.23 4.09 -3.78
N SER A 16 4.49 4.25 -3.41
CA SER A 16 5.56 3.34 -3.79
C SER A 16 5.50 2.05 -2.98
N GLN A 17 5.99 0.95 -3.54
CA GLN A 17 6.16 -0.31 -2.79
C GLN A 17 7.04 -0.09 -1.56
N TYR A 18 8.05 0.77 -1.64
CA TYR A 18 8.94 1.07 -0.52
C TYR A 18 8.17 1.69 0.67
N ALA A 19 7.29 2.67 0.42
CA ALA A 19 6.51 3.30 1.48
C ALA A 19 5.60 2.29 2.21
N VAL A 20 4.88 1.47 1.45
CA VAL A 20 4.00 0.43 2.00
C VAL A 20 4.81 -0.60 2.79
N ALA A 21 5.90 -1.10 2.21
CA ALA A 21 6.74 -2.12 2.83
C ALA A 21 7.39 -1.60 4.13
N LYS A 22 7.83 -0.33 4.14
CA LYS A 22 8.39 0.32 5.33
C LYS A 22 7.39 0.39 6.48
N ILE A 23 6.15 0.79 6.22
CA ILE A 23 5.09 0.88 7.25
C ILE A 23 4.66 -0.52 7.70
N ALA A 24 4.50 -1.45 6.75
CA ALA A 24 4.11 -2.83 7.04
C ALA A 24 5.22 -3.66 7.72
N GLY A 25 6.44 -3.14 7.85
CA GLY A 25 7.56 -3.84 8.45
C GLY A 25 8.01 -5.08 7.67
N ILE A 26 7.85 -5.08 6.34
CA ILE A 26 8.33 -6.16 5.46
C ILE A 26 9.32 -5.64 4.42
N SER A 27 10.10 -6.52 3.80
CA SER A 27 11.02 -6.09 2.75
C SER A 27 10.27 -5.67 1.48
N ARG A 28 10.79 -4.67 0.75
CA ARG A 28 10.25 -4.26 -0.55
C ARG A 28 10.19 -5.44 -1.54
N ASN A 29 11.22 -6.29 -1.51
CA ASN A 29 11.28 -7.48 -2.36
C ASN A 29 10.13 -8.44 -2.04
N ARG A 30 9.86 -8.68 -0.75
CA ARG A 30 8.74 -9.52 -0.31
C ARG A 30 7.41 -8.98 -0.78
N LEU A 31 7.15 -7.67 -0.63
CA LEU A 31 5.95 -7.03 -1.17
C LEU A 31 5.83 -7.21 -2.69
N SER A 32 6.93 -7.06 -3.44
CA SER A 32 6.93 -7.23 -4.90
C SER A 32 6.57 -8.66 -5.30
N LEU A 33 7.10 -9.67 -4.61
CA LEU A 33 6.76 -11.07 -4.86
C LEU A 33 5.28 -11.35 -4.58
N ILE A 34 4.74 -10.79 -3.49
CA ILE A 34 3.31 -10.89 -3.15
C ILE A 34 2.46 -10.23 -4.24
N GLU A 35 2.76 -8.99 -4.65
CA GLU A 35 1.97 -8.26 -5.67
C GLU A 35 1.95 -8.96 -7.03
N CYS A 36 3.03 -9.67 -7.38
CA CYS A 36 3.12 -10.44 -8.62
C CYS A 36 2.55 -11.86 -8.50
N ASN A 37 2.01 -12.25 -7.33
CA ASN A 37 1.56 -13.62 -7.02
C ASN A 37 2.66 -14.69 -7.15
N TYR A 38 3.94 -14.32 -7.06
CA TYR A 38 5.04 -15.30 -7.02
C TYR A 38 5.10 -16.03 -5.67
N VAL A 39 4.60 -15.39 -4.61
CA VAL A 39 4.48 -15.98 -3.27
C VAL A 39 3.11 -15.66 -2.68
N THR A 40 2.58 -16.61 -1.92
CA THR A 40 1.38 -16.38 -1.11
C THR A 40 1.77 -15.64 0.16
N ALA A 41 1.09 -14.53 0.44
CA ALA A 41 1.25 -13.80 1.69
C ALA A 41 0.59 -14.57 2.84
N THR A 42 1.20 -14.57 4.01
CA THR A 42 0.56 -15.07 5.23
C THR A 42 -0.60 -14.17 5.66
N GLY A 43 -1.47 -14.66 6.55
CA GLY A 43 -2.54 -13.83 7.13
C GLY A 43 -1.99 -12.56 7.80
N GLU A 44 -0.93 -12.70 8.58
CA GLU A 44 -0.25 -11.59 9.25
C GLU A 44 0.34 -10.58 8.26
N GLU A 45 0.98 -11.05 7.17
CA GLU A 45 1.50 -10.16 6.12
C GLU A 45 0.37 -9.36 5.46
N LEU A 46 -0.78 -9.99 5.20
CA LEU A 46 -1.95 -9.32 4.63
C LEU A 46 -2.53 -8.27 5.58
N GLU A 47 -2.59 -8.56 6.88
CA GLU A 47 -3.05 -7.61 7.89
C GLU A 47 -2.11 -6.40 8.00
N LYS A 48 -0.79 -6.62 8.11
CA LYS A 48 0.20 -5.53 8.14
C LYS A 48 0.13 -4.64 6.90
N LEU A 49 -0.01 -5.25 5.72
CA LEU A 49 -0.16 -4.51 4.47
C LEU A 49 -1.48 -3.74 4.39
N GLN A 50 -2.56 -4.28 4.97
CA GLN A 50 -3.85 -3.59 5.06
C GLN A 50 -3.74 -2.34 5.94
N ILE A 51 -3.13 -2.47 7.11
CA ILE A 51 -2.93 -1.37 8.04
C ILE A 51 -2.07 -0.29 7.38
N ALA A 52 -0.94 -0.68 6.76
CA ALA A 52 -0.05 0.25 6.08
C ALA A 52 -0.74 1.05 4.97
N LEU A 53 -1.58 0.40 4.16
CA LEU A 53 -2.33 1.10 3.10
C LEU A 53 -3.38 2.07 3.69
N ASN A 54 -4.04 1.70 4.79
CA ASN A 54 -5.00 2.58 5.47
C ASN A 54 -4.30 3.82 6.06
N GLU A 55 -3.12 3.66 6.66
CA GLU A 55 -2.36 4.79 7.20
C GLU A 55 -1.93 5.77 6.10
N ILE A 56 -1.49 5.26 4.95
CA ILE A 56 -1.15 6.09 3.79
C ILE A 56 -2.39 6.84 3.30
N GLU A 57 -3.52 6.16 3.18
CA GLU A 57 -4.79 6.74 2.74
C GLU A 57 -5.27 7.85 3.68
N GLU A 58 -5.19 7.64 4.99
CA GLU A 58 -5.52 8.64 6.01
C GLU A 58 -4.53 9.82 6.00
N GLY A 59 -3.23 9.57 5.78
CA GLY A 59 -2.23 10.62 5.62
C GLY A 59 -2.51 11.52 4.42
N ILE A 60 -2.93 10.93 3.29
CA ILE A 60 -3.38 11.68 2.09
C ILE A 60 -4.61 12.52 2.43
N ARG A 61 -5.60 11.94 3.12
CA ARG A 61 -6.85 12.64 3.49
C ARG A 61 -6.61 13.84 4.40
N LYS A 62 -5.69 13.71 5.35
CA LYS A 62 -5.33 14.76 6.32
C LYS A 62 -4.39 15.82 5.75
N SER A 63 -3.74 15.56 4.61
CA SER A 63 -2.83 16.53 3.98
C SER A 63 -3.61 17.63 3.23
N PRO A 64 -3.52 18.91 3.66
CA PRO A 64 -4.23 20.02 2.99
C PRO A 64 -3.69 20.32 1.58
N PHE A 65 -2.50 19.82 1.24
CA PHE A 65 -1.88 20.00 -0.08
C PHE A 65 -2.47 19.08 -1.16
N PHE A 66 -3.01 17.91 -0.78
CA PHE A 66 -3.59 16.98 -1.75
C PHE A 66 -4.93 17.46 -2.32
N LYS A 67 -5.68 18.27 -1.55
CA LYS A 67 -6.97 18.84 -1.97
C LYS A 67 -6.83 20.00 -2.98
N ARG A 68 -5.64 20.60 -3.13
CA ARG A 68 -5.42 21.76 -4.02
C ARG A 68 -5.11 21.42 -5.47
N GLY A 69 -4.83 20.15 -5.81
CA GLY A 69 -4.49 19.72 -7.17
C GLY A 69 -5.64 19.13 -7.99
N LEU A 70 -6.88 19.16 -7.49
CA LEU A 70 -8.07 18.60 -8.15
C LEU A 70 -9.02 19.67 -8.73
N ASN A 71 -8.67 20.95 -8.63
CA ASN A 71 -9.44 22.09 -9.16
C ASN A 71 -8.57 23.06 -9.99
N ALA A 72 -7.60 22.54 -10.75
CA ALA A 72 -6.83 23.33 -11.71
C ALA A 72 -6.92 22.69 -13.10
#